data_AF-A0A919C5U2-F1
#
_entry.id   AF-A0A919C5U2-F1
#
_cell.length_a   1.000
_cell.length_b   1.000
_cell.length_c   1.000
_cell.angle_alpha   90.00
_cell.angle_beta   90.00
_cell.angle_gamma   90.00
#
_symmetry.space_group_name_H-M   'P 1'
#
loop_
_entity.id
_entity.type
_entity.pdbx_description
1 polymer ?
#
loop_
_entity_poly.entity_id
_entity_poly.type
_entity_poly.pdbx_seq_one_letter_code
_entity_poly.pdbx_strand_id
1 'polypeptide(L)'
;MPETTYTVTDADGVVDELVNPNRGMSALDITPGQGNNKPARYFLSTRLTHRMLVKNIRRTITEAERDQVIAAISKRLASNGPFREVQFVSADPQRSPADVLATAGLDTAYTTRLIVLDPAQYSLRNGMEKPTLEALTVAMGLGQGAQQLPVQWASSAVYAVVNTQQRALARNVAVEYLARQKALQAPEIQNDDELKTIGAKELAEAKTQLERALKRAYQHVAYLAQPDPDGERYLDQLTFDKDNITALDGMLVWKGLAARDKVFDTGQFSAKALLHNLRDHDYGKTLSDIRAAFYSAPRLPLLYGGDRDLQQAIYDAVSQGLLSIVDGAGTEVEVTAPGQVNLASTGLRLAKPQPKTCADCDQPVHEGPCFVSADDTVDNGSPRKPGSSGVDTPSVPRQRETDRPSPDQSPKTEQVRDRQVAFSFTKNLLANGDSADGFAALFRAFYMALDERQISYLQGTLQLVIQADEAEQIQQRLEELGIKGTFKEI
;
A
#
# COMPACT_ATOMS: atom_id res chain seq x y z
N MET A 1 -18.63 67.71 6.19
CA MET A 1 -19.66 67.65 5.13
C MET A 1 -18.97 67.19 3.86
N PRO A 2 -19.54 66.24 3.08
CA PRO A 2 -18.92 65.82 1.83
C PRO A 2 -18.87 67.00 0.86
N GLU A 3 -17.71 67.17 0.19
CA GLU A 3 -17.51 68.21 -0.82
C GLU A 3 -18.36 67.91 -2.08
N THR A 4 -18.68 68.95 -2.85
CA THR A 4 -19.57 68.92 -4.02
C THR A 4 -19.08 68.02 -5.17
N THR A 5 -17.89 67.44 -5.04
CA THR A 5 -17.24 66.50 -5.95
C THR A 5 -17.39 65.03 -5.55
N TYR A 6 -18.06 64.73 -4.43
CA TYR A 6 -18.23 63.36 -3.93
C TYR A 6 -19.10 62.53 -4.90
N THR A 7 -18.50 61.51 -5.51
CA THR A 7 -19.16 60.65 -6.49
C THR A 7 -19.66 59.34 -5.87
N VAL A 8 -20.51 58.61 -6.60
CA VAL A 8 -20.98 57.28 -6.19
C VAL A 8 -19.80 56.31 -6.01
N THR A 9 -18.75 56.45 -6.81
CA THR A 9 -17.53 55.64 -6.70
C THR A 9 -16.75 55.92 -5.41
N ASP A 10 -16.75 57.17 -4.93
CA ASP A 10 -16.17 57.53 -3.63
C ASP A 10 -17.01 56.95 -2.48
N ALA A 11 -18.34 56.92 -2.65
CA ALA A 11 -19.25 56.26 -1.70
C ALA A 11 -19.02 54.75 -1.62
N ASP A 12 -18.82 54.09 -2.77
CA ASP A 12 -18.49 52.67 -2.82
C ASP A 12 -17.13 52.38 -2.15
N GLY A 13 -16.14 53.25 -2.34
CA GLY A 13 -14.83 53.14 -1.66
C GLY A 13 -14.93 53.25 -0.14
N VAL A 14 -15.74 54.19 0.38
CA VAL A 14 -16.00 54.31 1.83
C VAL A 14 -16.76 53.08 2.34
N VAL A 15 -17.77 52.60 1.62
CA VAL A 15 -18.50 51.39 2.01
C VAL A 15 -17.56 50.18 2.04
N ASP A 16 -16.70 50.00 1.05
CA ASP A 16 -15.72 48.91 1.02
C ASP A 16 -14.74 48.97 2.20
N GLU A 17 -14.28 50.17 2.57
CA GLU A 17 -13.40 50.36 3.73
C GLU A 17 -14.13 50.04 5.05
N LEU A 18 -15.38 50.47 5.19
CA LEU A 18 -16.21 50.24 6.37
C LEU A 18 -16.69 48.79 6.51
N VAL A 19 -16.92 48.10 5.39
CA VAL A 19 -17.37 46.70 5.33
C VAL A 19 -16.20 45.73 5.49
N ASN A 20 -14.98 46.19 5.21
CA ASN A 20 -13.79 45.35 5.15
C ASN A 20 -13.71 44.36 6.34
N PRO A 21 -13.64 43.04 6.09
CA PRO A 21 -13.66 42.04 7.16
C PRO A 21 -12.47 42.18 8.12
N ASN A 22 -11.34 42.73 7.65
CA ASN A 22 -10.10 42.85 8.42
C ASN A 22 -9.91 44.24 9.06
N ARG A 23 -10.39 45.32 8.42
CA ARG A 23 -10.16 46.71 8.87
C ARG A 23 -11.42 47.55 9.13
N GLY A 24 -12.57 47.09 8.67
CA GLY A 24 -13.84 47.82 8.74
C GLY A 24 -14.51 47.79 10.11
N MET A 25 -15.59 48.55 10.24
CA MET A 25 -16.36 48.71 11.48
C MET A 25 -16.95 47.37 11.95
N SER A 26 -16.82 47.12 13.25
CA SER A 26 -17.37 45.95 13.92
C SER A 26 -18.87 46.08 14.21
N ALA A 27 -19.40 47.30 14.30
CA ALA A 27 -20.81 47.63 14.57
C ALA A 27 -21.74 47.50 13.35
N LEU A 28 -21.18 47.15 12.20
CA LEU A 28 -21.88 47.07 10.92
C LEU A 28 -22.32 45.63 10.66
N ASP A 29 -23.62 45.38 10.68
CA ASP A 29 -24.22 44.12 10.21
C ASP A 29 -24.68 44.27 8.75
N ILE A 30 -24.48 43.21 7.97
CA ILE A 30 -24.71 43.23 6.52
C ILE A 30 -25.65 42.09 6.18
N THR A 31 -26.83 42.44 5.69
CA THR A 31 -27.72 41.49 5.04
C THR A 31 -27.39 41.49 3.56
N PRO A 32 -26.81 40.40 3.02
CA PRO A 32 -26.44 40.34 1.61
C PRO A 32 -27.68 40.47 0.73
N GLY A 33 -27.52 41.21 -0.37
CA GLY A 33 -28.54 41.35 -1.39
C GLY A 33 -28.83 40.02 -2.11
N GLN A 34 -30.05 39.85 -2.62
CA GLN A 34 -30.42 38.70 -3.44
C GLN A 34 -30.80 39.18 -4.85
N GLY A 35 -29.91 38.95 -5.81
CA GLY A 35 -30.09 39.29 -7.23
C GLY A 35 -30.11 40.80 -7.53
N ASN A 36 -30.43 41.16 -8.78
CA ASN A 36 -30.37 42.55 -9.27
C ASN A 36 -31.37 43.52 -8.63
N ASN A 37 -32.37 43.04 -7.88
CA ASN A 37 -33.46 43.87 -7.35
C ASN A 37 -33.48 44.01 -5.81
N LYS A 38 -32.49 43.47 -5.10
CA LYS A 38 -32.36 43.66 -3.64
C LYS A 38 -30.93 44.06 -3.29
N PRO A 39 -30.63 45.37 -3.15
CA PRO A 39 -29.30 45.80 -2.73
C PRO A 39 -28.98 45.31 -1.31
N ALA A 40 -27.69 45.16 -1.01
CA ALA A 40 -27.22 44.82 0.33
C ALA A 40 -27.72 45.87 1.34
N ARG A 41 -28.15 45.42 2.51
CA ARG A 41 -28.63 46.31 3.57
C ARG A 41 -27.61 46.34 4.69
N TYR A 42 -27.20 47.55 5.04
CA TYR A 42 -26.23 47.82 6.09
C TYR A 42 -26.96 48.34 7.32
N PHE A 43 -26.81 47.66 8.46
CA PHE A 43 -27.41 48.06 9.73
C PHE A 43 -26.31 48.38 10.73
N LEU A 44 -26.34 49.59 11.28
CA LEU A 44 -25.52 49.97 12.42
C LEU A 44 -26.32 49.62 13.69
N SER A 45 -25.97 48.52 14.34
CA SER A 45 -26.61 48.09 15.58
C SER A 45 -25.73 48.44 16.78
N THR A 46 -26.34 49.03 17.81
CA THR A 46 -25.71 49.20 19.14
C THR A 46 -25.81 47.94 20.00
N ARG A 47 -26.68 46.99 19.63
CA ARG A 47 -26.74 45.66 20.25
C ARG A 47 -25.78 44.73 19.51
N LEU A 48 -24.84 44.15 20.25
CA LEU A 48 -23.83 43.23 19.74
C LEU A 48 -24.52 41.93 19.25
N THR A 49 -24.53 41.70 17.93
CA THR A 49 -25.10 40.47 17.36
C THR A 49 -24.09 39.32 17.44
N HIS A 50 -24.58 38.07 17.41
CA HIS A 50 -23.73 36.86 17.37
C HIS A 50 -22.65 36.95 16.27
N ARG A 51 -23.02 37.44 15.08
CA ARG A 51 -22.10 37.62 13.94
C ARG A 51 -21.01 38.66 14.21
N MET A 52 -21.36 39.79 14.82
CA MET A 52 -20.41 40.83 15.19
C MET A 52 -19.40 40.32 16.23
N LEU A 53 -19.87 39.55 17.21
CA LEU A 53 -19.01 38.92 18.21
C LEU A 53 -18.03 37.91 17.56
N VAL A 54 -18.55 37.01 16.73
CA VAL A 54 -17.73 36.03 15.99
C VAL A 54 -16.68 36.75 15.14
N LYS A 55 -17.04 37.83 14.42
CA LYS A 55 -16.10 38.63 13.61
C LYS A 55 -14.99 39.25 14.47
N ASN A 56 -15.32 39.77 15.65
CA ASN A 56 -14.33 40.35 16.58
C ASN A 56 -13.39 39.29 17.15
N ILE A 57 -13.93 38.17 17.63
CA ILE A 57 -13.13 37.06 18.17
C ILE A 57 -12.25 36.44 17.09
N ARG A 58 -12.73 36.37 15.85
CA ARG A 58 -11.95 35.85 14.72
C ARG A 58 -10.60 36.55 14.58
N ARG A 59 -10.54 37.86 14.85
CA ARG A 59 -9.31 38.67 14.77
C ARG A 59 -8.32 38.40 15.90
N THR A 60 -8.75 37.77 17.00
CA THR A 60 -7.91 37.48 18.17
C THR A 60 -7.34 36.06 18.17
N ILE A 61 -7.74 35.21 17.23
CA ILE A 61 -7.27 33.82 17.14
C ILE A 61 -5.82 33.79 16.65
N THR A 62 -4.97 33.12 17.41
CA THR A 62 -3.55 32.96 17.07
C THR A 62 -3.33 31.77 16.13
N GLU A 63 -2.20 31.78 15.42
CA GLU A 63 -1.82 30.65 14.56
C GLU A 63 -1.61 29.35 15.33
N ALA A 64 -1.07 29.46 16.55
CA ALA A 64 -0.83 28.32 17.42
C ALA A 64 -2.15 27.65 17.85
N GLU A 65 -3.15 28.43 18.26
CA GLU A 65 -4.48 27.91 18.61
C GLU A 65 -5.16 27.24 17.42
N ARG A 66 -5.08 27.87 16.24
CA ARG A 66 -5.61 27.34 14.98
C ARG A 66 -5.00 25.97 14.67
N ASP A 67 -3.68 25.90 14.65
CA ASP A 67 -2.95 24.69 14.25
C ASP A 67 -3.11 23.57 15.30
N GLN A 68 -3.19 23.89 16.59
CA GLN A 68 -3.50 22.92 17.65
C GLN A 68 -4.87 22.25 17.45
N VAL A 69 -5.89 23.02 17.06
CA VAL A 69 -7.24 22.50 16.82
C VAL A 69 -7.29 21.64 15.57
N ILE A 70 -6.57 22.04 14.53
CA ILE A 70 -6.40 21.23 13.32
C ILE A 70 -5.73 19.89 13.66
N ALA A 71 -4.65 19.90 14.44
CA ALA A 71 -3.96 18.69 14.85
C ALA A 71 -4.88 17.76 15.66
N ALA A 72 -5.61 18.31 16.65
CA ALA A 72 -6.52 17.54 17.49
C ALA A 72 -7.66 16.88 16.68
N ILE A 73 -8.25 17.61 15.74
CA ILE A 73 -9.34 17.07 14.89
C ILE A 73 -8.77 16.07 13.88
N SER A 74 -7.62 16.35 13.26
CA SER A 74 -6.98 15.42 12.31
C SER A 74 -6.63 14.09 12.96
N LYS A 75 -6.09 14.13 14.19
CA LYS A 75 -5.84 12.92 15.00
C LYS A 75 -7.12 12.13 15.28
N ARG A 76 -8.24 12.80 15.55
CA ARG A 76 -9.54 12.14 15.77
C ARG A 76 -10.13 11.54 14.49
N LEU A 77 -9.90 12.19 13.35
CA LEU A 77 -10.43 11.76 12.04
C LEU A 77 -9.65 10.58 11.44
N ALA A 78 -8.40 10.39 11.87
CA ALA A 78 -7.56 9.32 11.37
C ALA A 78 -8.12 7.93 11.75
N SER A 79 -8.19 7.02 10.79
CA SER A 79 -8.61 5.63 11.00
C SER A 79 -7.48 4.67 10.62
N ASN A 80 -7.39 3.55 11.34
CA ASN A 80 -6.34 2.56 11.13
C ASN A 80 -6.55 1.72 9.87
N GLY A 81 -7.80 1.35 9.59
CA GLY A 81 -8.08 0.41 8.50
C GLY A 81 -7.28 -0.88 8.68
N PRO A 82 -6.61 -1.39 7.62
CA PRO A 82 -5.76 -2.58 7.69
C PRO A 82 -4.37 -2.35 8.30
N PHE A 83 -3.98 -1.10 8.56
CA PHE A 83 -2.75 -0.83 9.29
C PHE A 83 -2.87 -1.34 10.73
N ARG A 84 -1.74 -1.75 11.32
CA ARG A 84 -1.72 -2.22 12.71
C ARG A 84 -1.75 -1.05 13.68
N GLU A 85 -1.16 0.07 13.32
CA GLU A 85 -1.09 1.27 14.15
C GLU A 85 -1.24 2.57 13.33
N VAL A 86 -1.94 3.55 13.89
CA VAL A 86 -1.93 4.94 13.42
C VAL A 86 -1.14 5.78 14.40
N GLN A 87 -0.13 6.47 13.90
CA GLN A 87 0.67 7.39 14.71
C GLN A 87 0.49 8.81 14.19
N PHE A 88 0.15 9.75 15.08
CA PHE A 88 0.09 11.17 14.72
C PHE A 88 1.37 11.85 15.20
N VAL A 89 2.10 12.49 14.28
CA VAL A 89 3.32 13.25 14.61
C VAL A 89 2.99 14.72 14.70
N SER A 90 2.96 15.23 15.93
CA SER A 90 2.72 16.65 16.21
C SER A 90 3.86 17.53 15.67
N ALA A 91 3.50 18.70 15.16
CA ALA A 91 4.49 19.69 14.75
C ALA A 91 5.26 20.25 15.95
N ASP A 92 6.53 20.53 15.73
CA ASP A 92 7.36 21.30 16.64
C ASP A 92 8.07 22.42 15.87
N PRO A 93 7.54 23.66 15.93
CA PRO A 93 8.11 24.79 15.20
C PRO A 93 9.53 25.18 15.63
N GLN A 94 10.01 24.70 16.78
CA GLN A 94 11.36 25.00 17.29
C GLN A 94 12.43 24.06 16.72
N ARG A 95 12.03 22.96 16.08
CA ARG A 95 12.94 21.94 15.53
C ARG A 95 12.77 21.81 14.03
N SER A 96 13.80 21.29 13.35
CA SER A 96 13.68 20.99 11.93
C SER A 96 12.66 19.84 11.72
N PRO A 97 11.91 19.82 10.60
CA PRO A 97 10.98 18.73 10.32
C PRO A 97 11.66 17.34 10.32
N ALA A 98 12.92 17.26 9.89
CA ALA A 98 13.68 16.02 9.92
C ALA A 98 13.97 15.54 11.36
N ASP A 99 14.37 16.45 12.27
CA ASP A 99 14.65 16.10 13.67
C ASP A 99 13.40 15.63 14.41
N VAL A 100 12.25 16.22 14.09
CA VAL A 100 10.95 15.82 14.66
C VAL A 100 10.62 14.39 14.24
N LEU A 101 10.74 14.04 12.95
CA LEU A 101 10.52 12.67 12.49
C LEU A 101 11.55 11.68 13.06
N ALA A 102 12.82 12.08 13.13
CA ALA A 102 13.90 11.25 13.67
C ALA A 102 13.66 10.85 15.14
N THR A 103 13.06 11.74 15.92
CA THR A 103 12.80 11.55 17.36
C THR A 103 11.39 11.06 17.67
N ALA A 104 10.53 10.90 16.66
CA ALA A 104 9.13 10.48 16.84
C ALA A 104 8.95 8.98 17.12
N GLY A 105 10.02 8.18 17.15
CA GLY A 105 9.94 6.75 17.43
C GLY A 105 9.24 5.95 16.32
N LEU A 106 9.49 6.34 15.07
CA LEU A 106 8.84 5.77 13.88
C LEU A 106 9.50 4.47 13.39
N ASP A 107 10.23 3.73 14.21
CA ASP A 107 10.87 2.46 13.82
C ASP A 107 10.47 1.31 14.77
N THR A 108 9.37 0.65 14.43
CA THR A 108 8.67 -0.35 15.23
C THR A 108 8.70 -1.66 14.48
N ALA A 109 9.24 -2.70 15.12
CA ALA A 109 9.37 -4.01 14.50
C ALA A 109 8.00 -4.65 14.19
N TYR A 110 7.91 -5.35 13.07
CA TYR A 110 6.77 -6.22 12.69
C TYR A 110 5.39 -5.54 12.73
N THR A 111 5.34 -4.24 12.39
CA THR A 111 4.12 -3.42 12.50
C THR A 111 3.95 -2.55 11.25
N THR A 112 2.79 -2.65 10.59
CA THR A 112 2.36 -1.74 9.52
C THR A 112 1.78 -0.46 10.12
N ARG A 113 2.21 0.70 9.64
CA ARG A 113 1.92 1.98 10.29
C ARG A 113 1.45 3.03 9.31
N LEU A 114 0.34 3.67 9.64
CA LEU A 114 -0.10 4.91 9.02
C LEU A 114 0.32 6.10 9.88
N ILE A 115 1.28 6.87 9.40
CA ILE A 115 1.85 8.02 10.09
C ILE A 115 1.19 9.28 9.54
N VAL A 116 0.36 9.92 10.36
CA VAL A 116 -0.31 11.18 10.00
C VAL A 116 0.56 12.35 10.44
N LEU A 117 1.00 13.16 9.48
CA LEU A 117 1.83 14.33 9.77
C LEU A 117 0.98 15.56 10.05
N ASP A 118 1.42 16.35 11.04
CA ASP A 118 0.75 17.60 11.41
C ASP A 118 0.91 18.66 10.30
N PRO A 119 -0.21 19.20 9.77
CA PRO A 119 -0.18 20.16 8.67
C PRO A 119 0.51 21.47 9.05
N ALA A 120 0.69 21.76 10.34
CA ALA A 120 1.39 22.96 10.78
C ALA A 120 2.82 23.02 10.23
N GLN A 121 3.51 21.86 10.17
CA GLN A 121 4.91 21.75 9.76
C GLN A 121 5.08 21.03 8.41
N TYR A 122 4.19 20.10 8.06
CA TYR A 122 4.33 19.24 6.89
C TYR A 122 3.28 19.54 5.81
N SER A 123 3.71 19.65 4.56
CA SER A 123 2.82 19.82 3.41
C SER A 123 3.53 19.48 2.10
N LEU A 124 2.80 18.93 1.14
CA LEU A 124 3.32 18.67 -0.21
C LEU A 124 2.63 19.56 -1.25
N ARG A 125 3.30 19.78 -2.39
CA ARG A 125 2.93 20.66 -3.52
C ARG A 125 3.11 22.16 -3.28
N ASN A 126 2.94 22.93 -4.36
CA ASN A 126 3.02 24.39 -4.43
C ASN A 126 4.35 25.00 -3.97
N GLY A 127 5.47 24.35 -4.27
CA GLY A 127 6.81 24.88 -3.99
C GLY A 127 7.24 24.87 -2.52
N MET A 128 6.37 24.44 -1.60
CA MET A 128 6.65 24.37 -0.15
C MET A 128 6.97 22.94 0.34
N GLU A 129 7.17 22.01 -0.59
CA GLU A 129 7.33 20.58 -0.30
C GLU A 129 8.76 20.17 0.09
N LYS A 130 9.76 20.97 -0.28
CA LYS A 130 11.18 20.63 -0.08
C LYS A 130 11.51 20.21 1.37
N PRO A 131 11.14 20.96 2.43
CA PRO A 131 11.44 20.55 3.80
C PRO A 131 10.71 19.27 4.22
N THR A 132 9.51 19.03 3.67
CA THR A 132 8.73 17.82 3.96
C THR A 132 9.34 16.60 3.27
N LEU A 133 9.76 16.74 2.01
CA LEU A 133 10.44 15.68 1.27
C LEU A 133 11.79 15.32 1.90
N GLU A 134 12.60 16.31 2.26
CA GLU A 134 13.87 16.08 2.97
C GLU A 134 13.65 15.32 4.29
N ALA A 135 12.66 15.73 5.09
CA ALA A 135 12.32 15.03 6.33
C ALA A 135 11.87 13.59 6.08
N LEU A 136 11.03 13.34 5.07
CA LEU A 136 10.57 12.00 4.70
C LEU A 136 11.72 11.12 4.18
N THR A 137 12.62 11.66 3.37
CA THR A 137 13.83 10.97 2.88
C THR A 137 14.70 10.52 4.04
N VAL A 138 14.92 11.40 5.03
CA VAL A 138 15.68 11.08 6.25
C VAL A 138 14.94 10.02 7.08
N ALA A 139 13.64 10.19 7.31
CA ALA A 139 12.82 9.26 8.09
C ALA A 139 12.68 7.87 7.45
N MET A 140 12.88 7.74 6.15
CA MET A 140 12.90 6.45 5.44
C MET A 140 14.31 5.84 5.32
N GLY A 141 15.33 6.45 5.91
CA GLY A 141 16.71 5.96 5.84
C GLY A 141 17.36 6.13 4.46
N LEU A 142 16.80 6.99 3.60
CA LEU A 142 17.35 7.34 2.28
C LEU A 142 18.33 8.53 2.34
N GLY A 143 18.53 9.12 3.52
CA GLY A 143 19.50 10.18 3.75
C GLY A 143 20.94 9.72 3.48
N GLN A 144 21.81 10.65 3.08
CA GLN A 144 23.23 10.40 2.86
C GLN A 144 24.08 11.02 3.99
N GLY A 145 25.20 10.37 4.34
CA GLY A 145 26.17 10.88 5.31
C GLY A 145 25.60 11.04 6.73
N ALA A 146 25.80 12.20 7.34
CA ALA A 146 25.38 12.48 8.73
C ALA A 146 23.85 12.49 8.94
N GLN A 147 23.06 12.54 7.87
CA GLN A 147 21.59 12.49 7.89
C GLN A 147 21.03 11.07 7.68
N GLN A 148 21.89 10.07 7.53
CA GLN A 148 21.45 8.68 7.38
C GLN A 148 21.04 8.12 8.75
N LEU A 149 19.73 7.98 8.95
CA LEU A 149 19.19 7.29 10.12
C LEU A 149 19.19 5.77 9.89
N PRO A 150 19.60 4.96 10.89
CA PRO A 150 19.52 3.51 10.80
C PRO A 150 18.07 3.05 11.01
N VAL A 151 17.23 3.22 9.99
CA VAL A 151 15.82 2.82 10.01
C VAL A 151 15.70 1.40 9.46
N GLN A 152 15.23 0.47 10.29
CA GLN A 152 15.13 -0.94 9.90
C GLN A 152 13.77 -1.27 9.25
N TRP A 153 12.70 -0.62 9.68
CA TRP A 153 11.32 -0.96 9.31
C TRP A 153 10.66 0.14 8.46
N ALA A 154 11.46 0.78 7.59
CA ALA A 154 11.01 1.90 6.76
C ALA A 154 9.93 1.50 5.73
N SER A 155 9.97 0.25 5.23
CA SER A 155 9.01 -0.25 4.23
C SER A 155 7.57 -0.34 4.78
N SER A 156 7.42 -0.55 6.09
CA SER A 156 6.12 -0.67 6.75
C SER A 156 5.47 0.67 7.15
N ALA A 157 6.19 1.77 6.96
CA ALA A 157 5.77 3.12 7.31
C ALA A 157 5.19 3.86 6.10
N VAL A 158 3.94 4.29 6.21
CA VAL A 158 3.23 5.06 5.19
C VAL A 158 2.82 6.40 5.77
N TYR A 159 3.11 7.51 5.08
CA TYR A 159 2.94 8.86 5.60
C TYR A 159 1.77 9.56 4.93
N ALA A 160 0.79 10.04 5.70
CA ALA A 160 -0.31 10.87 5.23
C ALA A 160 0.03 12.35 5.41
N VAL A 161 0.00 13.11 4.32
CA VAL A 161 0.42 14.51 4.27
C VAL A 161 -0.63 15.38 3.57
N VAL A 162 -0.79 16.61 4.06
CA VAL A 162 -1.70 17.57 3.46
C VAL A 162 -1.16 18.21 2.18
N ASN A 163 -2.08 18.58 1.30
CA ASN A 163 -1.80 19.46 0.17
C ASN A 163 -1.65 20.92 0.64
N THR A 164 -0.64 21.63 0.16
CA THR A 164 -0.34 23.01 0.55
C THR A 164 -1.50 23.98 0.33
N GLN A 165 -2.23 23.89 -0.79
CA GLN A 165 -3.37 24.78 -1.08
C GLN A 165 -4.55 24.49 -0.17
N GLN A 166 -4.91 23.21 -0.06
CA GLN A 166 -6.06 22.79 0.75
C GLN A 166 -5.82 23.02 2.24
N ARG A 167 -4.56 22.95 2.68
CA ARG A 167 -4.15 23.35 4.04
C ARG A 167 -4.52 24.81 4.33
N ALA A 168 -4.27 25.74 3.41
CA ALA A 168 -4.60 27.15 3.61
C ALA A 168 -6.12 27.35 3.78
N LEU A 169 -6.93 26.63 2.98
CA LEU A 169 -8.38 26.64 3.11
C LEU A 169 -8.84 26.06 4.46
N ALA A 170 -8.30 24.89 4.86
CA ALA A 170 -8.62 24.28 6.14
C ALA A 170 -8.24 25.19 7.33
N ARG A 171 -7.12 25.91 7.23
CA ARG A 171 -6.71 26.92 8.23
C ARG A 171 -7.71 28.06 8.36
N ASN A 172 -8.25 28.58 7.25
CA ASN A 172 -9.27 29.62 7.29
C ASN A 172 -10.58 29.13 7.94
N VAL A 173 -11.02 27.92 7.60
CA VAL A 173 -12.21 27.30 8.20
C VAL A 173 -12.00 27.00 9.69
N ALA A 174 -10.79 26.60 10.10
CA ALA A 174 -10.45 26.35 11.49
C ALA A 174 -10.54 27.62 12.35
N VAL A 175 -10.08 28.76 11.82
CA VAL A 175 -10.21 30.08 12.46
C VAL A 175 -11.70 30.43 12.65
N GLU A 176 -12.55 30.12 11.68
CA GLU A 176 -13.99 30.37 11.77
C GLU A 176 -14.68 29.47 12.82
N TYR A 177 -14.31 28.19 12.85
CA TYR A 177 -14.77 27.23 13.87
C TYR A 177 -14.38 27.69 15.28
N LEU A 178 -13.12 28.08 15.48
CA LEU A 178 -12.62 28.57 16.77
C LEU A 178 -13.31 29.86 17.21
N ALA A 179 -13.57 30.76 16.26
CA ALA A 179 -14.27 32.02 16.56
C ALA A 179 -15.68 31.75 17.08
N ARG A 180 -16.42 30.82 16.45
CA ARG A 180 -17.73 30.38 16.91
C ARG A 180 -17.68 29.64 18.25
N GLN A 181 -16.66 28.81 18.46
CA GLN A 181 -16.48 28.09 19.72
C GLN A 181 -16.27 29.05 20.90
N LYS A 182 -15.38 30.03 20.72
CA LYS A 182 -15.11 31.08 21.72
C LYS A 182 -16.30 32.02 21.89
N ALA A 183 -17.02 32.37 20.80
CA ALA A 183 -18.23 33.17 20.89
C ALA A 183 -19.30 32.49 21.74
N LEU A 184 -19.53 31.19 21.55
CA LEU A 184 -20.51 30.45 22.36
C LEU A 184 -20.19 30.49 23.86
N GLN A 185 -18.91 30.65 24.25
CA GLN A 185 -18.48 30.76 25.65
C GLN A 185 -18.60 32.19 26.22
N ALA A 186 -18.90 33.19 25.38
CA ALA A 186 -19.00 34.57 25.80
C ALA A 186 -20.25 34.79 26.68
N PRO A 187 -20.15 35.60 27.74
CA PRO A 187 -21.26 35.83 28.67
C PRO A 187 -22.49 36.45 27.99
N GLU A 188 -22.29 37.23 26.93
CA GLU A 188 -23.38 37.83 26.14
C GLU A 188 -24.28 36.80 25.47
N ILE A 189 -23.74 35.63 25.10
CA ILE A 189 -24.49 34.53 24.49
C ILE A 189 -24.98 33.54 25.55
N GLN A 190 -24.20 33.32 26.62
CA GLN A 190 -24.62 32.39 27.69
C GLN A 190 -25.84 32.89 28.46
N ASN A 191 -26.06 34.21 28.51
CA ASN A 191 -27.19 34.83 29.20
C ASN A 191 -28.47 34.91 28.34
N ASP A 192 -28.44 34.44 27.09
CA ASP A 192 -29.57 34.48 26.15
C ASP A 192 -29.78 33.09 25.51
N ASP A 193 -30.89 32.43 25.87
CA ASP A 193 -31.20 31.07 25.43
C ASP A 193 -31.44 30.95 23.92
N GLU A 194 -31.95 32.00 23.27
CA GLU A 194 -32.16 32.01 21.82
C GLU A 194 -30.82 32.10 21.08
N LEU A 195 -29.95 33.03 21.51
CA LEU A 195 -28.61 33.18 20.93
C LEU A 195 -27.74 31.94 21.19
N LYS A 196 -27.88 31.30 22.34
CA LYS A 196 -27.19 30.05 22.67
C LYS A 196 -27.61 28.91 21.75
N THR A 197 -28.90 28.79 21.45
CA THR A 197 -29.43 27.78 20.53
C THR A 197 -28.93 28.00 19.10
N ILE A 198 -28.93 29.24 18.63
CA ILE A 198 -28.40 29.62 17.31
C ILE A 198 -26.90 29.35 17.23
N GLY A 199 -26.13 29.79 18.22
CA GLY A 199 -24.68 29.62 18.28
C GLY A 199 -24.26 28.15 18.33
N ALA A 200 -24.99 27.30 19.07
CA ALA A 200 -24.74 25.86 19.11
C ALA A 200 -24.95 25.19 17.74
N LYS A 201 -25.99 25.58 17.00
CA LYS A 201 -26.25 25.10 15.64
C LYS A 201 -25.14 25.54 14.68
N GLU A 202 -24.78 26.82 14.67
CA GLU A 202 -23.70 27.34 13.81
C GLU A 202 -22.34 26.69 14.14
N LEU A 203 -22.05 26.41 15.42
CA LEU A 203 -20.84 25.72 15.82
C LEU A 203 -20.80 24.27 15.30
N ALA A 204 -21.93 23.55 15.35
CA ALA A 204 -22.03 22.21 14.80
C ALA A 204 -21.80 22.19 13.28
N GLU A 205 -22.42 23.13 12.55
CA GLU A 205 -22.21 23.29 11.11
C GLU A 205 -20.74 23.61 10.78
N ALA A 206 -20.12 24.54 11.53
CA ALA A 206 -18.71 24.89 11.36
C ALA A 206 -17.77 23.72 11.64
N LYS A 207 -18.10 22.88 12.63
CA LYS A 207 -17.34 21.66 12.92
C LYS A 207 -17.40 20.68 11.75
N THR A 208 -18.58 20.43 11.19
CA THR A 208 -18.75 19.55 10.03
C THR A 208 -18.01 20.09 8.79
N GLN A 209 -18.06 21.41 8.57
CA GLN A 209 -17.30 22.05 7.49
C GLN A 209 -15.78 21.90 7.68
N LEU A 210 -15.28 22.09 8.91
CA LEU A 210 -13.87 21.89 9.24
C LEU A 210 -13.44 20.44 9.01
N GLU A 211 -14.22 19.46 9.47
CA GLU A 211 -13.92 18.05 9.25
C GLU A 211 -13.87 17.69 7.76
N ARG A 212 -14.82 18.22 6.96
CA ARG A 212 -14.81 18.04 5.51
C ARG A 212 -13.58 18.69 4.85
N ALA A 213 -13.23 19.92 5.27
CA ALA A 213 -12.05 20.62 4.76
C ALA A 213 -10.75 19.88 5.09
N LEU A 214 -10.64 19.31 6.29
CA LEU A 214 -9.47 18.52 6.70
C LEU A 214 -9.36 17.22 5.91
N LYS A 215 -10.46 16.47 5.74
CA LYS A 215 -10.46 15.26 4.90
C LYS A 215 -10.02 15.57 3.47
N ARG A 216 -10.51 16.67 2.90
CA ARG A 216 -10.10 17.17 1.58
C ARG A 216 -8.65 17.65 1.54
N ALA A 217 -8.10 18.14 2.66
CA ALA A 217 -6.72 18.61 2.70
C ALA A 217 -5.70 17.48 2.72
N TYR A 218 -5.99 16.38 3.40
CA TYR A 218 -5.14 15.19 3.42
C TYR A 218 -5.30 14.38 2.13
N GLN A 219 -4.51 14.74 1.12
CA GLN A 219 -4.56 14.14 -0.22
C GLN A 219 -3.36 13.27 -0.55
N HIS A 220 -2.22 13.51 0.10
CA HIS A 220 -0.97 12.88 -0.29
C HIS A 220 -0.60 11.75 0.66
N VAL A 221 -0.11 10.67 0.08
CA VAL A 221 0.46 9.53 0.79
C VAL A 221 1.88 9.32 0.27
N ALA A 222 2.87 9.27 1.14
CA ALA A 222 4.26 8.99 0.78
C ALA A 222 4.71 7.67 1.39
N TYR A 223 5.45 6.87 0.64
CA TYR A 223 5.91 5.54 1.05
C TYR A 223 7.22 5.16 0.37
N LEU A 224 7.92 4.18 0.94
CA LEU A 224 9.15 3.64 0.39
C LEU A 224 8.85 2.61 -0.71
N ALA A 225 9.32 2.88 -1.92
CA ALA A 225 9.16 2.02 -3.08
C ALA A 225 10.51 1.48 -3.57
N GLN A 226 10.46 0.26 -4.11
CA GLN A 226 11.55 -0.37 -4.85
C GLN A 226 10.91 -1.34 -5.86
N PRO A 227 10.41 -0.83 -7.03
CA PRO A 227 9.69 -1.63 -8.01
C PRO A 227 10.55 -2.71 -8.64
N ASP A 228 11.82 -2.36 -8.91
CA ASP A 228 12.81 -3.33 -9.36
C ASP A 228 13.51 -3.94 -8.13
N PRO A 229 13.41 -5.27 -7.92
CA PRO A 229 14.24 -6.06 -7.04
C PRO A 229 15.66 -5.59 -6.74
N ASP A 230 16.37 -5.13 -7.77
CA ASP A 230 17.79 -4.75 -7.72
C ASP A 230 17.99 -3.25 -8.02
N GLY A 231 16.89 -2.51 -8.21
CA GLY A 231 16.90 -1.07 -8.41
C GLY A 231 17.04 -0.28 -7.12
N GLU A 232 17.19 1.04 -7.26
CA GLU A 232 17.33 1.95 -6.12
C GLU A 232 16.02 2.10 -5.34
N ARG A 233 16.15 2.28 -4.03
CA ARG A 233 15.02 2.62 -3.16
C ARG A 233 14.74 4.11 -3.29
N TYR A 234 13.47 4.48 -3.44
CA TYR A 234 13.08 5.88 -3.52
C TYR A 234 11.76 6.15 -2.82
N LEU A 235 11.53 7.44 -2.54
CA LEU A 235 10.28 7.95 -1.99
C LEU A 235 9.26 8.10 -3.11
N ASP A 236 8.20 7.28 -3.08
CA ASP A 236 7.08 7.41 -4.01
C ASP A 236 5.88 8.09 -3.33
N GLN A 237 5.02 8.71 -4.15
CA GLN A 237 3.89 9.51 -3.70
C GLN A 237 2.62 9.12 -4.44
N LEU A 238 1.57 8.83 -3.66
CA LEU A 238 0.21 8.66 -4.11
C LEU A 238 -0.59 9.93 -3.77
N THR A 239 -1.44 10.37 -4.70
CA THR A 239 -2.31 11.55 -4.50
C THR A 239 -3.75 11.18 -4.75
N PHE A 240 -4.63 11.62 -3.86
CA PHE A 240 -6.08 11.48 -3.98
C PHE A 240 -6.69 12.78 -4.49
N ASP A 241 -7.14 12.79 -5.74
CA ASP A 241 -7.70 13.97 -6.39
C ASP A 241 -9.21 14.13 -6.17
N LYS A 242 -9.88 13.08 -5.67
CA LYS A 242 -11.34 13.05 -5.48
C LYS A 242 -11.73 13.51 -4.08
N ASP A 243 -12.73 14.39 -4.00
CA ASP A 243 -13.25 14.99 -2.75
C ASP A 243 -13.76 13.96 -1.72
N ASN A 244 -14.05 12.72 -2.14
CA ASN A 244 -14.55 11.66 -1.27
C ASN A 244 -13.45 10.76 -0.70
N ILE A 245 -12.20 10.96 -1.10
CA ILE A 245 -11.07 10.11 -0.72
C ILE A 245 -10.09 10.95 0.11
N THR A 246 -9.57 10.38 1.19
CA THR A 246 -8.68 11.07 2.12
C THR A 246 -7.55 10.16 2.57
N ALA A 247 -6.36 10.73 2.76
CA ALA A 247 -5.20 10.05 3.32
C ALA A 247 -5.33 9.81 4.84
N LEU A 248 -6.38 10.33 5.49
CA LEU A 248 -6.68 10.03 6.90
C LEU A 248 -7.38 8.68 7.09
N ASP A 249 -7.93 8.09 6.03
CA ASP A 249 -8.63 6.82 6.13
C ASP A 249 -7.71 5.66 5.72
N GLY A 250 -7.26 4.87 6.69
CA GLY A 250 -6.35 3.77 6.46
C GLY A 250 -6.86 2.73 5.45
N MET A 251 -8.19 2.54 5.33
CA MET A 251 -8.76 1.62 4.33
C MET A 251 -8.59 2.17 2.90
N LEU A 252 -8.81 3.47 2.70
CA LEU A 252 -8.64 4.11 1.40
C LEU A 252 -7.16 4.19 1.01
N VAL A 253 -6.30 4.49 1.98
CA VAL A 253 -4.84 4.46 1.81
C VAL A 253 -4.39 3.05 1.38
N TRP A 254 -4.84 2.01 2.07
CA TRP A 254 -4.47 0.63 1.74
C TRP A 254 -4.87 0.25 0.32
N LYS A 255 -6.11 0.54 -0.10
CA LYS A 255 -6.57 0.30 -1.47
C LYS A 255 -5.75 1.05 -2.50
N GLY A 256 -5.38 2.31 -2.20
CA GLY A 256 -4.53 3.11 -3.07
C GLY A 256 -3.12 2.55 -3.24
N LEU A 257 -2.57 1.95 -2.18
CA LEU A 257 -1.27 1.25 -2.22
C LEU A 257 -1.36 -0.10 -2.94
N ALA A 258 -2.48 -0.82 -2.80
CA ALA A 258 -2.70 -2.11 -3.47
C ALA A 258 -2.72 -1.93 -4.99
N ALA A 259 -3.32 -0.85 -5.48
CA ALA A 259 -3.30 -0.46 -6.89
C ALA A 259 -1.91 -0.12 -7.45
N ARG A 260 -0.88 -0.07 -6.60
CA ARG A 260 0.54 0.15 -6.96
C ARG A 260 1.43 -1.02 -6.54
N ASP A 261 0.83 -2.18 -6.27
CA ASP A 261 1.52 -3.41 -5.86
C ASP A 261 2.38 -3.25 -4.58
N LYS A 262 2.14 -2.22 -3.77
CA LYS A 262 2.89 -1.98 -2.53
C LYS A 262 2.36 -2.83 -1.36
N VAL A 263 1.09 -3.22 -1.41
CA VAL A 263 0.42 -4.03 -0.39
C VAL A 263 -0.49 -5.05 -1.08
N PHE A 264 -0.75 -6.18 -0.42
CA PHE A 264 -1.80 -7.10 -0.82
C PHE A 264 -3.15 -6.66 -0.27
N ASP A 265 -4.21 -6.81 -1.06
CA ASP A 265 -5.58 -6.66 -0.57
C ASP A 265 -6.09 -7.95 0.09
N THR A 266 -7.26 -7.88 0.72
CA THR A 266 -7.88 -9.02 1.41
C THR A 266 -7.94 -10.27 0.54
N GLY A 267 -7.30 -11.35 1.01
CA GLY A 267 -7.34 -12.66 0.34
C GLY A 267 -6.47 -12.80 -0.90
N GLN A 268 -5.69 -11.78 -1.27
CA GLN A 268 -4.77 -11.88 -2.42
C GLN A 268 -3.49 -12.66 -2.12
N PHE A 269 -3.07 -12.69 -0.84
CA PHE A 269 -1.85 -13.37 -0.43
C PHE A 269 -2.10 -14.87 -0.21
N SER A 270 -1.64 -15.69 -1.16
CA SER A 270 -1.76 -17.16 -1.17
C SER A 270 -0.40 -17.86 -1.15
N ALA A 271 -0.38 -19.18 -0.99
CA ALA A 271 0.84 -20.00 -1.10
C ALA A 271 1.64 -19.73 -2.40
N LYS A 272 0.94 -19.56 -3.53
CA LYS A 272 1.57 -19.26 -4.83
C LYS A 272 2.15 -17.85 -4.85
N ALA A 273 1.45 -16.87 -4.27
CA ALA A 273 1.95 -15.50 -4.14
C ALA A 273 3.19 -15.45 -3.24
N LEU A 274 3.23 -16.22 -2.15
CA LEU A 274 4.41 -16.38 -1.32
C LEU A 274 5.60 -16.90 -2.13
N LEU A 275 5.44 -18.01 -2.86
CA LEU A 275 6.52 -18.61 -3.68
C LEU A 275 7.03 -17.65 -4.76
N HIS A 276 6.15 -16.87 -5.39
CA HIS A 276 6.55 -15.86 -6.38
C HIS A 276 7.41 -14.74 -5.77
N ASN A 277 7.17 -14.39 -4.51
CA ASN A 277 7.89 -13.31 -3.81
C ASN A 277 9.19 -13.78 -3.11
N LEU A 278 9.32 -15.08 -2.86
CA LEU A 278 10.54 -15.69 -2.33
C LEU A 278 11.60 -15.78 -3.43
N ARG A 279 12.83 -15.31 -3.13
CA ARG A 279 13.98 -15.50 -4.01
C ARG A 279 14.79 -16.72 -3.61
N ASP A 280 15.69 -17.17 -4.49
CA ASP A 280 16.61 -18.27 -4.20
C ASP A 280 17.41 -18.08 -2.90
N HIS A 281 17.77 -16.84 -2.58
CA HIS A 281 18.51 -16.49 -1.36
C HIS A 281 17.63 -16.43 -0.10
N ASP A 282 16.30 -16.45 -0.23
CA ASP A 282 15.39 -16.47 0.92
C ASP A 282 15.20 -17.88 1.47
N TYR A 283 15.44 -18.90 0.65
CA TYR A 283 15.53 -20.28 1.13
C TYR A 283 16.75 -20.45 2.04
N GLY A 284 16.57 -21.17 3.14
CA GLY A 284 17.58 -21.35 4.18
C GLY A 284 17.64 -20.20 5.19
N LYS A 285 16.94 -19.08 4.99
CA LYS A 285 16.76 -18.06 6.04
C LYS A 285 15.79 -18.54 7.11
N THR A 286 15.89 -17.94 8.31
CA THR A 286 14.98 -18.29 9.40
C THR A 286 13.59 -17.74 9.13
N LEU A 287 12.56 -18.36 9.71
CA LEU A 287 11.18 -17.84 9.61
C LEU A 287 11.07 -16.42 10.16
N SER A 288 11.84 -16.09 11.21
CA SER A 288 11.93 -14.73 11.74
C SER A 288 12.48 -13.74 10.71
N ASP A 289 13.51 -14.10 9.95
CA ASP A 289 14.09 -13.22 8.93
C ASP A 289 13.14 -13.01 7.76
N ILE A 290 12.42 -14.05 7.36
CA ILE A 290 11.42 -13.97 6.28
C ILE A 290 10.25 -13.09 6.72
N ARG A 291 9.76 -13.28 7.95
CA ARG A 291 8.76 -12.39 8.54
C ARG A 291 9.28 -10.95 8.57
N ALA A 292 10.52 -10.73 9.01
CA ALA A 292 11.12 -9.41 9.06
C ALA A 292 11.23 -8.76 7.67
N ALA A 293 11.51 -9.54 6.62
CA ALA A 293 11.66 -9.03 5.27
C ALA A 293 10.39 -8.33 4.76
N PHE A 294 9.19 -8.82 5.10
CA PHE A 294 7.93 -8.18 4.70
C PHE A 294 7.76 -6.74 5.25
N TYR A 295 8.38 -6.42 6.39
CA TYR A 295 8.26 -5.09 7.01
C TYR A 295 9.48 -4.20 6.77
N SER A 296 10.65 -4.78 6.49
CA SER A 296 11.91 -4.06 6.29
C SER A 296 12.27 -3.85 4.82
N ALA A 297 11.96 -4.80 3.94
CA ALA A 297 12.36 -4.76 2.54
C ALA A 297 11.26 -4.10 1.68
N PRO A 298 11.57 -3.02 0.93
CA PRO A 298 10.56 -2.34 0.11
C PRO A 298 10.12 -3.13 -1.12
N ARG A 299 10.89 -4.15 -1.54
CA ARG A 299 10.54 -5.09 -2.62
C ARG A 299 9.33 -5.99 -2.31
N LEU A 300 9.06 -6.26 -1.02
CA LEU A 300 7.99 -7.17 -0.62
C LEU A 300 6.74 -6.35 -0.33
N PRO A 301 5.58 -6.70 -0.91
CA PRO A 301 4.34 -6.01 -0.58
C PRO A 301 3.91 -6.31 0.86
N LEU A 302 3.33 -5.33 1.55
CA LEU A 302 2.82 -5.53 2.91
C LEU A 302 1.58 -6.42 2.92
N LEU A 303 1.39 -7.18 4.01
CA LEU A 303 0.30 -8.14 4.15
C LEU A 303 -0.91 -7.51 4.86
N TYR A 304 -2.12 -7.77 4.35
CA TYR A 304 -3.37 -7.23 4.91
C TYR A 304 -3.64 -7.75 6.33
N GLY A 305 -3.59 -9.06 6.53
CA GLY A 305 -3.76 -9.72 7.83
C GLY A 305 -2.47 -9.85 8.64
N GLY A 306 -1.37 -9.25 8.14
CA GLY A 306 -0.05 -9.31 8.77
C GLY A 306 0.47 -10.74 8.90
N ASP A 307 0.90 -11.10 10.11
CA ASP A 307 1.51 -12.40 10.39
C ASP A 307 0.56 -13.59 10.14
N ARG A 308 -0.76 -13.40 10.26
CA ARG A 308 -1.74 -14.48 10.04
C ARG A 308 -1.77 -14.93 8.60
N ASP A 309 -1.72 -13.99 7.66
CA ASP A 309 -1.69 -14.29 6.22
C ASP A 309 -0.40 -15.04 5.86
N LEU A 310 0.72 -14.66 6.49
CA LEU A 310 2.00 -15.35 6.30
C LEU A 310 1.98 -16.79 6.84
N GLN A 311 1.43 -17.01 8.04
CA GLN A 311 1.27 -18.35 8.61
C GLN A 311 0.40 -19.25 7.73
N GLN A 312 -0.73 -18.72 7.26
CA GLN A 312 -1.64 -19.44 6.39
C GLN A 312 -0.97 -19.81 5.07
N ALA A 313 -0.33 -18.85 4.39
CA ALA A 313 0.33 -19.10 3.11
C ALA A 313 1.49 -20.10 3.21
N ILE A 314 2.27 -20.07 4.30
CA ILE A 314 3.33 -21.06 4.54
C ILE A 314 2.73 -22.44 4.77
N TYR A 315 1.70 -22.56 5.60
CA TYR A 315 1.02 -23.85 5.84
C TYR A 315 0.41 -24.42 4.55
N ASP A 316 -0.25 -23.60 3.75
CA ASP A 316 -0.83 -24.01 2.47
C ASP A 316 0.26 -24.46 1.49
N ALA A 317 1.42 -23.77 1.44
CA ALA A 317 2.55 -24.17 0.61
C ALA A 317 3.18 -25.50 1.05
N VAL A 318 3.29 -25.73 2.37
CA VAL A 318 3.84 -26.97 2.94
C VAL A 318 2.89 -28.15 2.72
N SER A 319 1.59 -27.97 2.97
CA SER A 319 0.59 -29.01 2.73
C SER A 319 0.46 -29.39 1.25
N GLN A 320 0.71 -28.46 0.33
CA GLN A 320 0.76 -28.71 -1.11
C GLN A 320 2.10 -29.32 -1.57
N GLY A 321 3.08 -29.49 -0.68
CA GLY A 321 4.41 -30.02 -1.01
C GLY A 321 5.26 -29.09 -1.88
N LEU A 322 4.91 -27.80 -1.95
CA LEU A 322 5.65 -26.79 -2.71
C LEU A 322 6.80 -26.18 -1.90
N LEU A 323 6.79 -26.39 -0.59
CA LEU A 323 7.78 -25.85 0.34
C LEU A 323 7.94 -26.83 1.50
N SER A 324 9.12 -26.91 2.11
CA SER A 324 9.32 -27.64 3.37
C SER A 324 9.87 -26.73 4.46
N ILE A 325 9.49 -26.99 5.71
CA ILE A 325 10.05 -26.33 6.88
C ILE A 325 11.10 -27.27 7.45
N VAL A 326 12.33 -26.80 7.56
CA VAL A 326 13.44 -27.58 8.12
C VAL A 326 13.98 -26.92 9.38
N ASP A 327 14.50 -27.73 10.30
CA ASP A 327 15.22 -27.25 11.47
C ASP A 327 16.69 -26.89 11.14
N GLY A 328 17.46 -26.49 12.15
CA GLY A 328 18.89 -26.18 12.00
C GLY A 328 19.76 -27.38 11.60
N ALA A 329 19.27 -28.61 11.73
CA ALA A 329 19.95 -29.83 11.30
C ALA A 329 19.50 -30.28 9.89
N GLY A 330 18.53 -29.59 9.27
CA GLY A 330 17.98 -29.94 7.96
C GLY A 330 16.87 -30.99 8.02
N THR A 331 16.36 -31.32 9.21
CA THR A 331 15.25 -32.27 9.38
C THR A 331 13.93 -31.58 9.07
N GLU A 332 13.07 -32.20 8.27
CA GLU A 332 11.73 -31.68 7.97
C GLU A 332 10.83 -31.71 9.21
N VAL A 333 10.16 -30.60 9.46
CA VAL A 333 9.19 -30.43 10.55
C VAL A 333 7.80 -30.44 9.94
N GLU A 334 6.99 -31.43 10.32
CA GLU A 334 5.61 -31.52 9.89
C GLU A 334 4.74 -30.48 10.62
N VAL A 335 3.90 -29.77 9.86
CA VAL A 335 3.00 -28.75 10.38
C VAL A 335 1.57 -29.15 10.03
N THR A 336 0.73 -29.33 11.05
CA THR A 336 -0.66 -29.80 10.91
C THR A 336 -1.70 -28.68 10.99
N ALA A 337 -1.29 -27.47 11.38
CA ALA A 337 -2.16 -26.29 11.39
C ALA A 337 -1.37 -24.98 11.16
N PRO A 338 -1.99 -23.93 10.58
CA PRO A 338 -1.35 -22.63 10.36
C PRO A 338 -0.73 -22.01 11.61
N GLY A 339 -1.40 -22.13 12.76
CA GLY A 339 -0.93 -21.57 14.03
C GLY A 339 0.32 -22.25 14.61
N GLN A 340 0.71 -23.43 14.09
CA GLN A 340 1.93 -24.13 14.48
C GLN A 340 3.17 -23.57 13.75
N VAL A 341 2.98 -22.76 12.70
CA VAL A 341 4.08 -22.05 12.03
C VAL A 341 4.57 -20.92 12.94
N ASN A 342 5.63 -21.19 13.71
CA ASN A 342 6.23 -20.21 14.59
C ASN A 342 7.12 -19.24 13.80
N LEU A 343 6.54 -18.13 13.34
CA LEU A 343 7.24 -17.08 12.61
C LEU A 343 8.29 -16.33 13.44
N ALA A 344 8.29 -16.46 14.76
CA ALA A 344 9.34 -15.88 15.62
C ALA A 344 10.53 -16.84 15.80
N SER A 345 10.48 -18.04 15.24
CA SER A 345 11.54 -19.03 15.36
C SER A 345 12.77 -18.62 14.55
N THR A 346 13.92 -18.65 15.21
CA THR A 346 15.25 -18.54 14.59
C THR A 346 15.85 -19.92 14.25
N GLY A 347 15.21 -21.01 14.69
CA GLY A 347 15.65 -22.38 14.43
C GLY A 347 15.00 -23.04 13.21
N LEU A 348 13.84 -22.54 12.78
CA LEU A 348 13.10 -23.05 11.62
C LEU A 348 13.42 -22.24 10.37
N ARG A 349 13.54 -22.91 9.22
CA ARG A 349 13.91 -22.33 7.93
C ARG A 349 12.99 -22.84 6.84
N LEU A 350 12.76 -22.02 5.80
CA LEU A 350 12.08 -22.48 4.59
C LEU A 350 13.10 -23.14 3.66
N ALA A 351 12.81 -24.34 3.16
CA ALA A 351 13.59 -25.03 2.16
C ALA A 351 12.76 -25.30 0.90
N LYS A 352 13.45 -25.44 -0.23
CA LYS A 352 12.83 -26.01 -1.44
C LYS A 352 12.41 -27.44 -1.11
N PRO A 353 11.25 -27.90 -1.60
CA PRO A 353 10.76 -29.23 -1.29
C PRO A 353 11.82 -30.24 -1.72
N GLN A 354 12.26 -31.10 -0.79
CA GLN A 354 13.11 -32.21 -1.18
C GLN A 354 12.26 -33.17 -2.02
N PRO A 355 12.75 -33.64 -3.18
CA PRO A 355 12.05 -34.67 -3.92
C PRO A 355 11.89 -35.86 -2.97
N LYS A 356 10.65 -36.28 -2.70
CA LYS A 356 10.41 -37.46 -1.87
C LYS A 356 11.15 -38.63 -2.52
N THR A 357 12.14 -39.17 -1.82
CA THR A 357 12.85 -40.37 -2.21
C THR A 357 12.21 -41.58 -1.56
N CYS A 358 12.23 -42.71 -2.26
CA CYS A 358 11.79 -43.99 -1.75
C CYS A 358 12.76 -44.44 -0.65
N ALA A 359 12.23 -44.80 0.52
CA ALA A 359 13.01 -45.20 1.71
C ALA A 359 13.90 -46.44 1.48
N ASP A 360 13.60 -47.23 0.44
CA ASP A 360 14.27 -48.50 0.15
C ASP A 360 15.40 -48.38 -0.90
N CYS A 361 15.44 -47.29 -1.69
CA CYS A 361 16.38 -47.19 -2.81
C CYS A 361 16.90 -45.78 -3.12
N ASP A 362 16.55 -44.78 -2.31
CA ASP A 362 16.95 -43.37 -2.48
C ASP A 362 16.64 -42.76 -3.87
N GLN A 363 15.80 -43.41 -4.67
CA GLN A 363 15.29 -42.87 -5.94
C GLN A 363 13.98 -42.10 -5.73
N PRO A 364 13.55 -41.22 -6.66
CA PRO A 364 12.25 -40.54 -6.57
C PRO A 364 11.12 -41.54 -6.30
N VAL A 365 10.17 -41.19 -5.41
CA VAL A 365 9.06 -42.07 -5.01
C VAL A 365 8.40 -42.71 -6.23
N HIS A 366 8.40 -44.04 -6.25
CA HIS A 366 7.80 -44.87 -7.28
C HIS A 366 6.85 -45.90 -6.63
N GLU A 367 5.75 -46.23 -7.31
CA GLU A 367 4.93 -47.39 -6.96
C GLU A 367 5.46 -48.60 -7.73
N GLY A 368 6.12 -49.52 -7.03
CA GLY A 368 6.75 -50.71 -7.62
C GLY A 368 8.02 -51.13 -6.86
N PRO A 369 8.55 -52.34 -7.12
CA PRO A 369 9.78 -52.79 -6.49
C PRO A 369 10.94 -51.87 -6.89
N CYS A 370 11.79 -51.56 -5.93
CA CYS A 370 13.01 -50.79 -6.14
C CYS A 370 13.93 -51.48 -7.14
N PHE A 371 14.11 -50.87 -8.31
CA PHE A 371 15.09 -51.35 -9.29
C PHE A 371 16.42 -50.67 -9.01
N VAL A 372 17.37 -51.44 -8.47
CA VAL A 372 18.79 -51.07 -8.50
C VAL A 372 19.21 -51.03 -9.97
N SER A 373 19.43 -49.83 -10.51
CA SER A 373 20.11 -49.65 -11.79
C SER A 373 21.57 -50.05 -11.60
N ALA A 374 21.87 -51.33 -11.80
CA ALA A 374 23.22 -51.79 -12.03
C ALA A 374 23.61 -51.40 -13.46
N ASP A 375 24.07 -50.17 -13.65
CA ASP A 375 24.94 -49.84 -14.79
C ASP A 375 25.71 -48.55 -14.52
N ASP A 376 26.92 -48.72 -14.00
CA ASP A 376 28.08 -47.98 -14.49
C ASP A 376 29.28 -48.93 -14.40
N THR A 377 29.42 -49.76 -15.43
CA THR A 377 30.56 -50.64 -15.63
C THR A 377 31.72 -49.82 -16.21
N VAL A 378 32.68 -49.45 -15.35
CA VAL A 378 34.04 -49.09 -15.80
C VAL A 378 35.01 -50.15 -15.29
N ASP A 379 35.52 -50.89 -16.27
CA ASP A 379 36.45 -52.01 -16.21
C ASP A 379 37.85 -51.58 -15.74
N ASN A 380 38.42 -52.27 -14.75
CA ASN A 380 39.84 -52.66 -14.75
C ASN A 380 40.24 -53.56 -13.57
N GLY A 381 40.81 -54.73 -13.89
CA GLY A 381 41.96 -55.28 -13.15
C GLY A 381 41.70 -56.39 -12.12
N SER A 382 41.68 -57.64 -12.57
CA SER A 382 41.84 -58.88 -11.77
C SER A 382 43.23 -58.95 -11.07
N PRO A 383 43.45 -59.76 -10.00
CA PRO A 383 43.52 -61.22 -10.17
C PRO A 383 43.01 -62.13 -9.01
N ARG A 384 42.20 -63.12 -9.40
CA ARG A 384 42.33 -64.58 -9.19
C ARG A 384 42.71 -65.15 -7.79
N LYS A 385 41.82 -65.97 -7.21
CA LYS A 385 42.02 -67.42 -6.84
C LYS A 385 40.76 -68.05 -6.16
N PRO A 386 40.64 -69.40 -6.07
CA PRO A 386 39.40 -70.14 -6.38
C PRO A 386 38.88 -71.07 -5.27
N GLY A 387 37.68 -71.63 -5.46
CA GLY A 387 37.17 -72.84 -4.79
C GLY A 387 35.67 -73.01 -5.05
N SER A 388 35.25 -73.95 -5.90
CA SER A 388 34.83 -75.34 -5.59
C SER A 388 33.30 -75.47 -5.69
N SER A 389 32.78 -75.98 -6.81
CA SER A 389 32.21 -77.34 -7.04
C SER A 389 30.86 -77.64 -6.36
N GLY A 390 29.89 -78.06 -7.19
CA GLY A 390 28.60 -78.66 -6.78
C GLY A 390 27.46 -78.24 -7.71
N VAL A 391 27.31 -78.81 -8.92
CA VAL A 391 26.59 -80.08 -9.22
C VAL A 391 25.06 -79.91 -9.14
N ASP A 392 24.44 -79.85 -10.32
CA ASP A 392 23.22 -80.56 -10.77
C ASP A 392 22.16 -79.72 -11.50
N THR A 393 22.02 -80.04 -12.78
CA THR A 393 20.82 -79.92 -13.63
C THR A 393 20.20 -81.33 -13.72
N PRO A 394 18.98 -81.60 -14.24
CA PRO A 394 18.09 -80.72 -15.01
C PRO A 394 16.59 -80.83 -14.61
N SER A 395 15.69 -80.06 -15.24
CA SER A 395 14.48 -80.58 -15.91
C SER A 395 13.51 -79.45 -16.32
N VAL A 396 13.20 -79.41 -17.61
CA VAL A 396 12.09 -78.73 -18.31
C VAL A 396 11.07 -79.84 -18.69
N PRO A 397 9.81 -79.67 -19.20
CA PRO A 397 8.92 -78.51 -19.42
C PRO A 397 7.46 -78.70 -18.90
N ARG A 398 6.60 -77.66 -18.96
CA ARG A 398 5.32 -77.65 -19.73
C ARG A 398 4.46 -76.39 -19.49
N GLN A 399 4.08 -75.76 -20.60
CA GLN A 399 2.74 -75.26 -21.01
C GLN A 399 1.62 -75.38 -19.94
N ARG A 400 0.68 -74.45 -19.78
CA ARG A 400 -0.21 -73.87 -20.81
C ARG A 400 -1.09 -72.75 -20.22
N GLU A 401 -1.61 -71.91 -21.11
CA GLU A 401 -2.63 -70.87 -20.89
C GLU A 401 -3.85 -71.32 -20.07
N THR A 402 -4.37 -70.40 -19.25
CA THR A 402 -5.82 -70.17 -19.14
C THR A 402 -6.10 -68.70 -18.89
N ASP A 403 -7.02 -68.20 -19.70
CA ASP A 403 -7.58 -66.87 -19.84
C ASP A 403 -8.47 -66.43 -18.66
N ARG A 404 -8.55 -65.09 -18.50
CA ARG A 404 -9.68 -64.27 -17.96
C ARG A 404 -9.89 -64.08 -16.43
N PRO A 405 -10.56 -62.98 -16.00
CA PRO A 405 -10.22 -61.55 -16.20
C PRO A 405 -10.44 -60.73 -14.89
N SER A 406 -10.29 -59.40 -14.97
CA SER A 406 -10.84 -58.33 -14.08
C SER A 406 -9.79 -57.58 -13.22
N PRO A 407 -10.14 -56.44 -12.60
CA PRO A 407 -10.23 -55.14 -13.27
C PRO A 407 -9.56 -54.04 -12.42
N ASP A 408 -8.58 -53.30 -12.91
CA ASP A 408 -8.28 -51.98 -12.34
C ASP A 408 -7.39 -51.17 -13.28
N GLN A 409 -8.04 -50.51 -14.26
CA GLN A 409 -7.48 -49.29 -14.82
C GLN A 409 -7.91 -48.15 -13.92
N SER A 410 -7.17 -47.94 -12.84
CA SER A 410 -7.15 -46.63 -12.19
C SER A 410 -6.33 -45.69 -13.09
N PRO A 411 -6.87 -44.53 -13.50
CA PRO A 411 -6.12 -43.59 -14.32
C PRO A 411 -4.93 -43.10 -13.51
N LYS A 412 -3.73 -43.15 -14.12
CA LYS A 412 -2.57 -42.40 -13.63
C LYS A 412 -2.99 -40.95 -13.51
N THR A 413 -3.25 -40.49 -12.29
CA THR A 413 -3.36 -39.07 -11.98
C THR A 413 -1.97 -38.49 -12.24
N GLU A 414 -1.73 -37.99 -13.45
CA GLU A 414 -0.60 -37.13 -13.72
C GLU A 414 -0.67 -35.99 -12.72
N GLN A 415 0.27 -35.97 -11.78
CA GLN A 415 0.48 -34.83 -10.91
C GLN A 415 0.73 -33.64 -11.82
N VAL A 416 -0.24 -32.73 -11.89
CA VAL A 416 -0.12 -31.45 -12.58
C VAL A 416 0.99 -30.69 -11.88
N ARG A 417 2.21 -30.78 -12.43
CA ARG A 417 3.36 -30.01 -11.95
C ARG A 417 3.17 -28.59 -12.45
N ASP A 418 2.73 -27.71 -11.57
CA ASP A 418 2.69 -26.27 -11.83
C ASP A 418 4.10 -25.79 -12.21
N ARG A 419 4.26 -25.22 -13.41
CA ARG A 419 5.53 -24.69 -13.90
C ARG A 419 5.48 -23.17 -13.86
N GLN A 420 6.42 -22.56 -13.13
CA GLN A 420 6.68 -21.14 -13.26
C GLN A 420 7.39 -20.89 -14.58
N VAL A 421 6.78 -20.11 -15.46
CA VAL A 421 7.35 -19.72 -16.75
C VAL A 421 7.65 -18.24 -16.71
N ALA A 422 8.93 -17.88 -16.62
CA ALA A 422 9.40 -16.50 -16.75
C ALA A 422 10.12 -16.37 -18.10
N PHE A 423 9.69 -15.40 -18.91
CA PHE A 423 10.34 -15.12 -20.19
C PHE A 423 10.37 -13.61 -20.43
N SER A 424 11.49 -13.13 -20.95
CA SER A 424 11.68 -11.78 -21.46
C SER A 424 12.17 -11.90 -22.89
N PHE A 425 11.66 -11.07 -23.79
CA PHE A 425 12.05 -11.08 -25.18
C PHE A 425 12.17 -9.67 -25.73
N THR A 426 13.19 -9.44 -26.55
CA THR A 426 13.34 -8.24 -27.36
C THR A 426 13.47 -8.70 -28.80
N LYS A 427 12.37 -8.71 -29.55
CA LYS A 427 12.33 -9.11 -30.96
C LYS A 427 11.63 -8.03 -31.78
N ASN A 428 12.22 -7.69 -32.92
CA ASN A 428 11.58 -6.82 -33.91
C ASN A 428 10.54 -7.65 -34.67
N LEU A 429 9.26 -7.43 -34.37
CA LEU A 429 8.13 -8.17 -34.96
C LEU A 429 7.77 -7.69 -36.37
N LEU A 430 8.31 -6.55 -36.83
CA LEU A 430 8.08 -6.02 -38.18
C LEU A 430 9.07 -6.56 -39.22
N ALA A 431 10.18 -7.17 -38.78
CA ALA A 431 11.24 -7.64 -39.67
C ALA A 431 11.00 -9.06 -40.24
N ASN A 432 10.28 -9.94 -39.51
CA ASN A 432 10.07 -11.35 -39.88
C ASN A 432 8.61 -11.77 -39.60
N GLY A 433 7.83 -12.05 -40.64
CA GLY A 433 6.41 -12.48 -40.53
C GLY A 433 6.20 -13.71 -39.66
N ASP A 434 7.08 -14.71 -39.77
CA ASP A 434 7.02 -15.95 -38.97
C ASP A 434 7.16 -15.70 -37.45
N SER A 435 7.83 -14.61 -37.06
CA SER A 435 7.96 -14.23 -35.65
C SER A 435 6.67 -13.62 -35.11
N ALA A 436 5.97 -12.82 -35.92
CA ALA A 436 4.67 -12.25 -35.53
C ALA A 436 3.62 -13.34 -35.33
N ASP A 437 3.56 -14.33 -36.23
CA ASP A 437 2.64 -15.47 -36.13
C ASP A 437 2.93 -16.36 -34.91
N GLY A 438 4.21 -16.61 -34.61
CA GLY A 438 4.63 -17.32 -33.41
C GLY A 438 4.25 -16.59 -32.12
N PHE A 439 4.37 -15.26 -32.08
CA PHE A 439 3.93 -14.45 -30.95
C PHE A 439 2.40 -14.43 -30.82
N ALA A 440 1.66 -14.29 -31.92
CA ALA A 440 0.20 -14.37 -31.90
C ALA A 440 -0.28 -15.73 -31.38
N ALA A 441 0.40 -16.83 -31.76
CA ALA A 441 0.12 -18.16 -31.23
C ALA A 441 0.38 -18.26 -29.71
N LEU A 442 1.46 -17.64 -29.21
CA LEU A 442 1.74 -17.56 -27.78
C LEU A 442 0.65 -16.79 -27.03
N PHE A 443 0.22 -15.63 -27.54
CA PHE A 443 -0.87 -14.85 -26.94
C PHE A 443 -2.22 -15.58 -26.99
N ARG A 444 -2.50 -16.36 -28.04
CA ARG A 444 -3.69 -17.22 -28.09
C ARG A 444 -3.64 -18.34 -27.06
N ALA A 445 -2.49 -19.01 -26.90
CA ALA A 445 -2.32 -20.04 -25.86
C ALA A 445 -2.47 -19.43 -24.46
N PHE A 446 -1.94 -18.23 -24.25
CA PHE A 446 -2.10 -17.47 -23.02
C PHE A 446 -3.56 -17.09 -22.74
N TYR A 447 -4.28 -16.61 -23.77
CA TYR A 447 -5.71 -16.32 -23.69
C TYR A 447 -6.52 -17.57 -23.31
N MET A 448 -6.26 -18.71 -23.93
CA MET A 448 -6.95 -19.97 -23.59
C MET A 448 -6.67 -20.39 -22.14
N ALA A 449 -5.43 -20.27 -21.68
CA ALA A 449 -5.07 -20.59 -20.29
C ALA A 449 -5.72 -19.64 -19.26
N LEU A 450 -5.96 -18.38 -19.63
CA LEU A 450 -6.73 -17.43 -18.81
C LEU A 450 -8.23 -17.78 -18.79
N ASP A 451 -8.82 -18.08 -19.95
CA ASP A 451 -10.25 -18.42 -20.09
C ASP A 451 -10.61 -19.70 -19.33
N GLU A 452 -9.75 -20.71 -19.40
CA GLU A 452 -9.88 -21.96 -18.65
C GLU A 452 -9.52 -21.84 -17.16
N ARG A 453 -9.19 -20.64 -16.67
CA ARG A 453 -8.78 -20.36 -15.28
C ARG A 453 -7.59 -21.20 -14.79
N GLN A 454 -6.69 -21.58 -15.71
CA GLN A 454 -5.48 -22.34 -15.37
C GLN A 454 -4.37 -21.44 -14.80
N ILE A 455 -4.47 -20.12 -15.02
CA ILE A 455 -3.55 -19.14 -14.46
C ILE A 455 -4.14 -18.57 -13.16
N SER A 456 -3.47 -18.87 -12.05
CA SER A 456 -3.91 -18.47 -10.69
C SER A 456 -3.30 -17.15 -10.22
N TYR A 457 -2.21 -16.71 -10.84
CA TYR A 457 -1.51 -15.47 -10.53
C TYR A 457 -0.70 -15.03 -11.75
N LEU A 458 -0.77 -13.74 -12.10
CA LEU A 458 -0.02 -13.14 -13.20
C LEU A 458 0.49 -11.76 -12.78
N GLN A 459 1.80 -11.56 -12.86
CA GLN A 459 2.41 -10.24 -12.71
C GLN A 459 3.47 -10.08 -13.80
N GLY A 460 3.44 -8.95 -14.51
CA GLY A 460 4.40 -8.68 -15.58
C GLY A 460 4.27 -7.26 -16.13
N THR A 461 5.34 -6.77 -16.76
CA THR A 461 5.35 -5.50 -17.49
C THR A 461 5.56 -5.78 -18.97
N LEU A 462 4.67 -5.26 -19.83
CA LEU A 462 4.77 -5.40 -21.28
C LEU A 462 5.11 -4.03 -21.88
N GLN A 463 6.25 -3.93 -22.56
CA GLN A 463 6.64 -2.73 -23.30
C GLN A 463 6.43 -2.99 -24.80
N LEU A 464 5.63 -2.15 -25.44
CA LEU A 464 5.26 -2.27 -26.85
C LEU A 464 5.59 -0.97 -27.57
N VAL A 465 6.07 -1.08 -28.82
CA VAL A 465 6.20 0.05 -29.75
C VAL A 465 5.21 -0.22 -30.87
N ILE A 466 4.17 0.61 -30.95
CA ILE A 466 3.02 0.44 -31.86
C ILE A 466 2.63 1.79 -32.48
N GLN A 467 1.81 1.76 -33.52
CA GLN A 467 1.29 2.98 -34.14
C GLN A 467 0.30 3.71 -33.20
N ALA A 468 0.23 5.03 -33.31
CA ALA A 468 -0.55 5.89 -32.42
C ALA A 468 -2.04 5.47 -32.35
N ASP A 469 -2.64 5.14 -33.49
CA ASP A 469 -4.05 4.73 -33.59
C ASP A 469 -4.35 3.42 -32.84
N GLU A 470 -3.40 2.48 -32.79
CA GLU A 470 -3.54 1.23 -32.03
C GLU A 470 -3.26 1.44 -30.54
N ALA A 471 -2.38 2.39 -30.20
CA ALA A 471 -2.09 2.76 -28.81
C ALA A 471 -3.32 3.31 -28.09
N GLU A 472 -4.14 4.12 -28.77
CA GLU A 472 -5.40 4.64 -28.21
C GLU A 472 -6.40 3.51 -27.88
N GLN A 473 -6.51 2.50 -28.74
CA GLN A 473 -7.40 1.36 -28.49
C GLN A 473 -6.91 0.52 -27.30
N ILE A 474 -5.60 0.29 -27.18
CA ILE A 474 -5.03 -0.43 -26.04
C ILE A 474 -5.20 0.36 -24.75
N GLN A 475 -5.02 1.69 -24.79
CA GLN A 475 -5.25 2.54 -23.63
C GLN A 475 -6.68 2.41 -23.11
N GLN A 476 -7.67 2.49 -24.00
CA GLN A 476 -9.08 2.33 -23.63
C GLN A 476 -9.36 0.98 -22.98
N ARG A 477 -8.78 -0.11 -23.50
CA ARG A 477 -8.92 -1.45 -22.91
C ARG A 477 -8.21 -1.60 -21.57
N LEU A 478 -7.05 -0.96 -21.38
CA LEU A 478 -6.35 -0.94 -20.10
C LEU A 478 -7.18 -0.21 -19.03
N GLU A 479 -7.81 0.91 -19.40
CA GLU A 479 -8.70 1.66 -18.51
C GLU A 479 -9.95 0.85 -18.11
N GLU A 480 -10.56 0.13 -19.06
CA GLU A 480 -11.68 -0.79 -18.80
C GLU A 480 -11.30 -1.92 -17.81
N LEU A 481 -10.06 -2.39 -17.89
CA LEU A 481 -9.51 -3.42 -16.99
C LEU A 481 -8.96 -2.84 -15.67
N GLY A 482 -8.97 -1.51 -15.49
CA GLY A 482 -8.44 -0.85 -14.29
C GLY A 482 -6.91 -0.84 -14.21
N ILE A 483 -6.21 -1.10 -15.32
CA ILE A 483 -4.75 -1.14 -15.42
C ILE A 483 -4.24 0.20 -15.93
N LYS A 484 -3.21 0.77 -15.29
CA LYS A 484 -2.59 2.02 -15.76
C LYS A 484 -1.45 1.73 -16.75
N GLY A 485 -1.67 2.08 -18.02
CA GLY A 485 -0.62 2.08 -19.05
C GLY A 485 0.23 3.37 -19.00
N THR A 486 1.52 3.27 -19.34
CA THR A 486 2.39 4.44 -19.56
C THR A 486 2.67 4.56 -21.05
N PHE A 487 2.14 5.60 -21.69
CA PHE A 487 2.33 5.84 -23.12
C PHE A 487 3.33 6.99 -23.30
N LYS A 488 4.35 6.78 -24.13
CA LYS A 488 5.35 7.80 -24.51
C LYS A 488 5.46 7.80 -26.02
N GLU A 489 5.40 8.98 -26.63
CA GLU A 489 5.80 9.15 -28.03
C GLU A 489 7.33 8.94 -28.13
N ILE A 490 7.77 8.15 -29.11
CA ILE A 490 9.17 7.78 -29.34
C ILE A 490 9.65 8.39 -30.65
#